data_AF-A0A7S3MXX5-F1
#
_entry.id   AF-A0A7S3MXX5-F1
#
_cell.length_a   1.000
_cell.length_b   1.000
_cell.length_c   1.000
_cell.angle_alpha   90.00
_cell.angle_beta   90.00
_cell.angle_gamma   90.00
#
_symmetry.space_group_name_H-M   'P 1'
#
loop_
_entity.id
_entity.type
_entity.pdbx_description
1 polymer ?
#
loop_
_entity_poly.entity_id
_entity_poly.type
_entity_poly.pdbx_seq_one_letter_code
_entity_poly.pdbx_strand_id
1 'polypeptide(L)'
;MDEHFQRFQVFKENLRHVKDHNSEGHGFEMGVTMFSDLTEQEFIDNFGNPLMEEMEEHRRPMVQSSRHHKNPVENVRLEPDMTYGEDSGMDIADYGYIDAMYHCPEMNWVEQGKVLNNVKDQGKCGSCWAHSTVAAVENLYARYFDLFEQSEIPSLSEQQLVDCNLFPNAGCIGGRAIWAFNYTKNFGLTTTDQ
;
A
#
# COMPACT_ATOMS: atom_id res chain seq x y z
N MET A 1 -9.33 37.10 3.52
CA MET A 1 -10.52 36.23 3.37
C MET A 1 -10.44 35.22 4.51
N ASP A 2 -11.52 34.99 5.23
CA ASP A 2 -11.56 34.11 6.40
C ASP A 2 -11.37 32.64 5.97
N GLU A 3 -10.54 31.87 6.69
CA GLU A 3 -10.22 30.46 6.39
C GLU A 3 -11.50 29.63 6.32
N HIS A 4 -12.41 29.85 7.27
CA HIS A 4 -13.71 29.15 7.32
C HIS A 4 -14.53 29.39 6.04
N PHE A 5 -14.51 30.62 5.50
CA PHE A 5 -15.21 30.92 4.25
C PHE A 5 -14.58 30.20 3.06
N GLN A 6 -13.25 30.12 3.00
CA GLN A 6 -12.52 29.40 1.94
C GLN A 6 -12.82 27.90 1.98
N ARG A 7 -12.69 27.26 3.15
CA ARG A 7 -13.01 25.85 3.37
C ARG A 7 -14.45 25.53 3.00
N PHE A 8 -15.38 26.41 3.35
CA PHE A 8 -16.79 26.24 2.96
C PHE A 8 -17.01 26.33 1.43
N GLN A 9 -16.27 27.17 0.70
CA GLN A 9 -16.37 27.19 -0.76
C GLN A 9 -15.88 25.87 -1.36
N VAL A 10 -14.71 25.39 -0.93
CA VAL A 10 -14.12 24.13 -1.39
C VAL A 10 -15.05 22.96 -1.07
N PHE A 11 -15.59 22.91 0.15
CA PHE A 11 -16.55 21.88 0.55
C PHE A 11 -17.79 21.83 -0.34
N LYS A 12 -18.38 22.99 -0.68
CA LYS A 12 -19.54 23.03 -1.59
C LYS A 12 -19.20 22.51 -2.98
N GLU A 13 -18.02 22.84 -3.50
CA GLU A 13 -17.56 22.39 -4.81
C GLU A 13 -17.36 20.87 -4.81
N ASN A 14 -16.65 20.34 -3.82
CA ASN A 14 -16.46 18.90 -3.63
C ASN A 14 -17.80 18.16 -3.44
N LEU A 15 -18.74 18.73 -2.70
CA LEU A 15 -20.07 18.13 -2.52
C LEU A 15 -20.86 18.09 -3.84
N ARG A 16 -20.67 19.06 -4.73
CA ARG A 16 -21.26 19.00 -6.08
C ARG A 16 -20.64 17.86 -6.88
N HIS A 17 -19.31 17.75 -6.87
CA HIS A 17 -18.61 16.66 -7.54
C HIS A 17 -19.06 15.27 -7.07
N VAL A 18 -19.24 15.07 -5.76
CA VAL A 18 -19.77 13.83 -5.18
C VAL A 18 -21.17 13.51 -5.71
N LYS A 19 -22.06 14.51 -5.79
CA LYS A 19 -23.43 14.31 -6.31
C LYS A 19 -23.43 13.95 -7.79
N ASP A 20 -22.60 14.63 -8.57
CA ASP A 20 -22.46 14.39 -10.00
C ASP A 20 -21.94 12.95 -10.23
N HIS A 21 -20.85 12.54 -9.57
CA HIS A 21 -20.31 11.17 -9.63
C HIS A 21 -21.35 10.11 -9.24
N ASN A 22 -22.02 10.28 -8.10
CA ASN A 22 -23.01 9.30 -7.63
C ASN A 22 -24.25 9.20 -8.55
N SER A 23 -24.49 10.19 -9.42
CA SER A 23 -25.60 10.15 -10.40
C SER A 23 -25.29 9.31 -11.65
N GLU A 24 -24.03 8.97 -11.89
CA GLU A 24 -23.57 8.31 -13.12
C GLU A 24 -23.59 6.77 -13.04
N GLY A 25 -23.91 6.18 -11.88
CA GLY A 25 -24.02 4.72 -11.73
C GLY A 25 -22.68 3.98 -11.78
N HIS A 26 -21.61 4.60 -11.27
CA HIS A 26 -20.29 3.97 -11.14
C HIS A 26 -20.30 2.77 -10.17
N GLY A 27 -19.28 1.93 -10.26
CA GLY A 27 -19.11 0.76 -9.36
C GLY A 27 -18.74 1.12 -7.91
N PHE A 28 -18.62 2.40 -7.58
CA PHE A 28 -18.37 2.91 -6.24
C PHE A 28 -19.04 4.27 -6.05
N GLU A 29 -19.34 4.59 -4.80
CA GLU A 29 -19.91 5.88 -4.39
C GLU A 29 -18.86 6.75 -3.70
N MET A 30 -18.98 8.06 -3.87
CA MET A 30 -18.24 9.05 -3.10
C MET A 30 -19.10 9.60 -1.96
N GLY A 31 -18.46 10.11 -0.91
CA GLY A 31 -19.13 10.65 0.27
C GLY A 31 -18.36 11.81 0.90
N VAL A 32 -18.95 12.39 1.95
CA VAL A 32 -18.27 13.38 2.78
C VAL A 32 -17.25 12.65 3.67
N THR A 33 -15.99 13.08 3.61
CA THR A 33 -14.86 12.52 4.35
C THR A 33 -14.11 13.63 5.08
N MET A 34 -13.06 13.26 5.82
CA MET A 34 -12.15 14.21 6.46
C MET A 34 -11.37 15.11 5.48
N PHE A 35 -11.45 14.85 4.17
CA PHE A 35 -10.75 15.60 3.13
C PHE A 35 -11.69 16.47 2.30
N SER A 36 -12.99 16.50 2.61
CA SER A 36 -14.00 17.15 1.75
C SER A 36 -13.87 18.66 1.67
N ASP A 37 -13.09 19.32 2.53
CA ASP A 37 -12.82 20.75 2.51
C ASP A 37 -11.42 21.12 1.97
N LEU A 38 -10.72 20.14 1.40
CA LEU A 38 -9.43 20.32 0.73
C LEU A 38 -9.61 20.37 -0.79
N THR A 39 -8.83 21.23 -1.43
CA THR A 39 -8.63 21.14 -2.88
C THR A 39 -7.79 19.91 -3.22
N GLU A 40 -7.85 19.45 -4.48
CA GLU A 40 -7.02 18.33 -4.94
C GLU A 40 -5.52 18.60 -4.72
N GLN A 41 -5.05 19.81 -5.03
CA GLN A 41 -3.66 20.19 -4.79
C GLN A 41 -3.31 20.16 -3.30
N GLU A 42 -4.16 20.70 -2.43
CA GLU A 42 -3.93 20.61 -0.98
C GLU A 42 -3.89 19.15 -0.51
N PHE A 43 -4.74 18.28 -1.05
CA PHE A 43 -4.71 16.86 -0.72
C PHE A 43 -3.39 16.22 -1.13
N ILE A 44 -2.93 16.46 -2.36
CA ILE A 44 -1.65 15.95 -2.88
C ILE A 44 -0.48 16.48 -2.06
N ASP A 45 -0.42 17.79 -1.80
CA ASP A 45 0.68 18.43 -1.06
C ASP A 45 0.78 17.93 0.38
N ASN A 46 -0.35 17.65 1.02
CA ASN A 46 -0.38 17.23 2.42
C ASN A 46 -0.24 15.70 2.58
N PHE A 47 -0.86 14.88 1.72
CA PHE A 47 -1.02 13.43 1.93
C PHE A 47 -0.39 12.57 0.83
N GLY A 48 0.07 13.18 -0.27
CA GLY A 48 0.70 12.49 -1.38
C GLY A 48 2.11 11.97 -1.08
N ASN A 49 2.71 11.34 -2.07
CA ASN A 49 4.10 10.88 -2.06
C ASN A 49 4.84 11.57 -3.23
N PRO A 50 5.39 12.78 -3.01
CA PRO A 50 6.02 13.58 -4.05
C PRO A 50 7.11 12.83 -4.84
N LEU A 51 7.91 11.99 -4.19
CA LEU A 51 8.93 11.18 -4.88
C LEU A 51 8.33 10.18 -5.87
N MET A 52 7.12 9.69 -5.63
CA MET A 52 6.46 8.79 -6.60
C MET A 52 5.91 9.56 -7.80
N GLU A 53 5.45 10.80 -7.61
CA GLU A 53 4.94 11.66 -8.67
C GLU A 53 6.05 12.06 -9.65
N GLU A 54 7.21 12.51 -9.15
CA GLU A 54 8.38 12.87 -9.99
C GLU A 54 8.91 11.67 -10.80
N MET A 55 8.84 10.47 -10.23
CA MET A 55 9.24 9.24 -10.90
C MET A 55 8.19 8.72 -11.91
N GLU A 56 6.91 9.08 -11.76
CA GLU A 56 5.84 8.71 -12.68
C GLU A 56 5.81 9.57 -13.94
N GLU A 57 6.16 10.86 -13.85
CA GLU A 57 6.33 11.73 -15.02
C GLU A 57 7.44 11.21 -15.97
N HIS A 58 8.44 10.52 -15.41
CA HIS A 58 9.52 9.88 -16.18
C HIS A 58 9.22 8.43 -16.57
N ARG A 59 8.07 7.87 -16.16
CA ARG A 59 7.68 6.51 -16.52
C ARG A 59 7.22 6.55 -17.98
N ARG A 60 7.99 5.91 -18.87
CA ARG A 60 7.49 5.56 -20.22
C ARG A 60 6.10 4.94 -20.05
N PRO A 61 5.11 5.26 -20.91
CA PRO A 61 3.77 4.72 -20.76
C PRO A 61 3.90 3.22 -20.62
N MET A 62 3.38 2.69 -19.50
CA MET A 62 3.13 1.26 -19.40
C MET A 62 2.33 0.92 -20.64
N VAL A 63 2.88 0.04 -21.49
CA VAL A 63 2.15 -0.52 -22.63
C VAL A 63 0.76 -0.84 -22.10
N GLN A 64 -0.27 -0.18 -22.65
CA GLN A 64 -1.64 -0.41 -22.24
C GLN A 64 -1.83 -1.91 -22.26
N SER A 65 -2.01 -2.52 -21.07
CA SER A 65 -2.42 -3.91 -21.00
C SER A 65 -3.69 -3.99 -21.81
N SER A 66 -3.55 -4.54 -23.01
CA SER A 66 -4.62 -4.55 -23.99
C SER A 66 -5.76 -5.31 -23.36
N ARG A 67 -6.91 -4.64 -23.26
CA ARG A 67 -8.19 -5.24 -22.85
C ARG A 67 -8.29 -6.60 -23.54
N HIS A 68 -8.44 -7.67 -22.74
CA HIS A 68 -8.59 -9.05 -23.17
C HIS A 68 -7.36 -9.67 -23.89
N HIS A 69 -6.29 -9.96 -23.16
CA HIS A 69 -5.47 -11.12 -23.53
C HIS A 69 -6.25 -12.39 -23.21
N LYS A 70 -6.92 -12.96 -24.23
CA LYS A 70 -7.04 -14.41 -24.31
C LYS A 70 -5.61 -14.94 -24.35
N ASN A 71 -5.09 -15.46 -23.24
CA ASN A 71 -3.76 -16.06 -23.18
C ASN A 71 -3.64 -17.13 -24.29
N PRO A 72 -2.78 -16.96 -25.32
CA PRO A 72 -2.24 -18.09 -26.04
C PRO A 72 -1.06 -18.57 -25.21
N VAL A 73 -1.29 -19.56 -24.35
CA VAL A 73 -0.20 -20.23 -23.63
C VAL A 73 0.54 -21.14 -24.61
N GLU A 74 1.30 -20.56 -25.53
CA GLU A 74 2.32 -21.30 -26.27
C GLU A 74 3.62 -20.49 -26.27
N ASN A 75 4.54 -20.93 -25.43
CA ASN A 75 5.99 -20.66 -25.49
C ASN A 75 6.49 -19.29 -25.02
N VAL A 76 6.11 -18.84 -23.81
CA VAL A 76 6.98 -17.96 -23.03
C VAL A 76 7.93 -18.84 -22.22
N ARG A 77 9.16 -19.01 -22.73
CA ARG A 77 10.29 -19.51 -21.93
C ARG A 77 10.66 -18.38 -20.97
N LEU A 78 10.25 -18.48 -19.72
CA LEU A 78 10.74 -17.60 -18.66
C LEU A 78 12.22 -17.93 -18.45
N GLU A 79 13.11 -17.00 -18.77
CA GLU A 79 14.52 -17.11 -18.39
C GLU A 79 14.62 -17.08 -16.85
N PRO A 80 15.42 -17.98 -16.24
CA PRO A 80 15.50 -18.11 -14.79
C PRO A 80 16.52 -17.11 -14.25
N ASP A 81 16.07 -15.95 -13.75
CA ASP A 81 16.90 -15.17 -12.81
C ASP A 81 16.06 -14.41 -11.77
N MET A 82 15.64 -15.16 -10.75
CA MET A 82 15.63 -14.70 -9.37
C MET A 82 16.12 -15.87 -8.52
N THR A 83 17.43 -16.13 -8.53
CA THR A 83 18.03 -17.12 -7.64
C THR A 83 18.09 -16.57 -6.22
N TYR A 84 17.02 -16.78 -5.45
CA TYR A 84 17.11 -16.96 -4.01
C TYR A 84 17.53 -18.42 -3.77
N GLY A 85 18.75 -18.61 -3.24
CA GLY A 85 19.21 -19.80 -2.50
C GLY A 85 19.01 -21.15 -3.19
N GLU A 86 20.08 -21.70 -3.75
CA GLU A 86 20.21 -23.14 -3.91
C GLU A 86 20.11 -23.82 -2.53
N ASP A 87 19.37 -24.93 -2.51
CA ASP A 87 19.41 -26.02 -1.52
C ASP A 87 18.40 -26.00 -0.35
N SER A 88 17.18 -26.48 -0.60
CA SER A 88 16.70 -27.76 -0.03
C SER A 88 15.30 -28.09 -0.58
N GLY A 89 15.21 -29.24 -1.26
CA GLY A 89 14.08 -29.71 -2.08
C GLY A 89 12.67 -29.43 -1.54
N MET A 90 12.00 -28.46 -2.16
CA MET A 90 10.54 -28.38 -2.15
C MET A 90 10.05 -28.97 -3.47
N ASP A 91 9.47 -30.16 -3.39
CA ASP A 91 8.93 -30.88 -4.53
C ASP A 91 7.78 -30.06 -5.13
N ILE A 92 7.96 -29.65 -6.39
CA ILE A 92 7.06 -28.77 -7.16
C ILE A 92 5.74 -29.49 -7.54
N ALA A 93 5.50 -30.66 -6.95
CA ALA A 93 4.42 -31.59 -7.27
C ALA A 93 3.22 -31.49 -6.31
N ASP A 94 3.18 -30.53 -5.39
CA ASP A 94 1.96 -30.29 -4.60
C ASP A 94 1.00 -29.40 -5.41
N TYR A 95 -0.07 -30.03 -5.87
CA TYR A 95 -1.07 -29.59 -6.86
C TYR A 95 -1.92 -28.35 -6.45
N GLY A 96 -1.39 -27.43 -5.64
CA GLY A 96 -2.12 -26.26 -5.12
C GLY A 96 -1.84 -24.93 -5.84
N TYR A 97 -0.74 -24.82 -6.60
CA TYR A 97 -0.30 -23.52 -7.13
C TYR A 97 -1.08 -23.06 -8.37
N ILE A 98 -1.53 -24.01 -9.21
CA ILE A 98 -2.32 -23.69 -10.40
C ILE A 98 -3.79 -23.44 -10.03
N ASP A 99 -4.32 -24.17 -9.05
CA ASP A 99 -5.70 -24.00 -8.58
C ASP A 99 -5.91 -22.64 -7.88
N ALA A 100 -4.96 -22.20 -7.04
CA ALA A 100 -5.00 -20.86 -6.45
C ALA A 100 -4.92 -19.73 -7.49
N MET A 101 -4.32 -19.98 -8.66
CA MET A 101 -4.22 -19.00 -9.75
C MET A 101 -5.53 -18.86 -10.55
N TYR A 102 -6.35 -19.92 -10.62
CA TYR A 102 -7.65 -19.92 -11.32
C TYR A 102 -8.86 -19.81 -10.39
N HIS A 103 -8.69 -20.13 -9.11
CA HIS A 103 -9.65 -20.01 -8.02
C HIS A 103 -8.96 -19.32 -6.83
N CYS A 104 -8.81 -17.99 -6.91
CA CYS A 104 -8.48 -17.21 -5.73
C CYS A 104 -9.78 -17.03 -4.91
N PRO A 105 -9.92 -17.66 -3.73
CA PRO A 105 -11.10 -17.45 -2.91
C PRO A 105 -11.20 -15.98 -2.47
N GLU A 106 -12.40 -15.51 -2.18
CA GLU A 106 -12.57 -14.23 -1.49
C GLU A 106 -11.83 -14.30 -0.15
N MET A 107 -10.83 -13.44 0.02
CA MET A 107 -9.94 -13.44 1.18
C MET A 107 -9.99 -12.08 1.86
N ASN A 108 -10.42 -12.08 3.12
CA ASN A 108 -10.37 -10.91 4.01
C ASN A 108 -9.63 -11.28 5.30
N TRP A 109 -8.39 -10.81 5.45
CA TRP A 109 -7.58 -11.07 6.65
C TRP A 109 -8.16 -10.38 7.90
N VAL A 110 -8.90 -9.27 7.75
CA VAL A 110 -9.53 -8.56 8.87
C VAL A 110 -10.63 -9.41 9.48
N GLU A 111 -11.54 -9.94 8.66
CA GLU A 111 -12.63 -10.82 9.12
C GLU A 111 -12.11 -12.13 9.72
N GLN A 112 -10.95 -12.59 9.28
CA GLN A 112 -10.28 -13.77 9.84
C GLN A 112 -9.56 -13.48 11.17
N GLY A 113 -9.58 -12.25 11.68
CA GLY A 113 -8.83 -11.86 12.88
C GLY A 113 -7.31 -11.89 12.67
N LYS A 114 -6.85 -11.79 11.43
CA LYS A 114 -5.45 -11.89 11.02
C LYS A 114 -4.84 -10.55 10.62
N VAL A 115 -5.39 -9.47 11.15
CA VAL A 115 -4.83 -8.11 11.08
C VAL A 115 -4.66 -7.61 12.50
N LEU A 116 -3.43 -7.24 12.84
CA LEU A 116 -3.00 -7.06 14.23
C LEU A 116 -3.35 -5.70 14.81
N ASN A 117 -3.09 -4.65 14.03
CA ASN A 117 -3.20 -3.28 14.47
C ASN A 117 -4.36 -2.58 13.75
N ASN A 118 -4.95 -1.60 14.42
CA ASN A 118 -5.94 -0.72 13.81
C ASN A 118 -5.33 0.06 12.63
N VAL A 119 -6.21 0.59 11.77
CA VAL A 119 -5.80 1.53 10.71
C VAL A 119 -5.04 2.69 11.33
N LYS A 120 -3.82 2.93 10.83
CA LYS A 120 -2.93 4.03 11.26
C LYS A 120 -3.09 5.25 10.34
N ASP A 121 -2.83 6.44 10.87
CA ASP A 121 -2.88 7.71 10.14
C ASP A 121 -1.45 8.21 9.87
N GLN A 122 -1.07 8.33 8.59
CA GLN A 122 0.24 8.85 8.19
C GLN A 122 0.41 10.36 8.42
N GLY A 123 -0.70 11.06 8.65
CA GLY A 123 -0.74 12.51 8.79
C GLY A 123 -0.27 13.23 7.54
N LYS A 124 0.23 14.46 7.73
CA LYS A 124 0.72 15.32 6.65
C LYS A 124 2.17 15.01 6.26
N CYS A 125 2.43 13.75 5.93
CA CYS A 125 3.75 13.22 5.63
C CYS A 125 3.61 12.14 4.55
N GLY A 126 4.45 12.19 3.51
CA GLY A 126 4.50 11.20 2.43
C GLY A 126 5.09 9.85 2.84
N SER A 127 4.73 9.33 4.02
CA SER A 127 5.27 8.13 4.66
C SER A 127 4.45 6.87 4.41
N CYS A 128 3.57 6.86 3.40
CA CYS A 128 2.78 5.67 3.03
C CYS A 128 3.66 4.44 2.73
N TRP A 129 4.89 4.66 2.24
CA TRP A 129 5.88 3.62 2.01
C TRP A 129 6.37 2.96 3.31
N ALA A 130 6.46 3.72 4.41
CA ALA A 130 6.84 3.20 5.72
C ALA A 130 5.68 2.44 6.35
N HIS A 131 4.47 3.03 6.34
CA HIS A 131 3.25 2.41 6.85
C HIS A 131 2.93 1.08 6.17
N SER A 132 2.98 1.03 4.83
CA SER A 132 2.75 -0.21 4.08
C SER A 132 3.79 -1.30 4.40
N THR A 133 5.05 -0.91 4.61
CA THR A 133 6.12 -1.83 5.00
C THR A 133 5.88 -2.40 6.40
N VAL A 134 5.62 -1.52 7.38
CA VAL A 134 5.37 -1.92 8.77
C VAL A 134 4.17 -2.83 8.86
N ALA A 135 3.02 -2.47 8.27
CA ALA A 135 1.83 -3.30 8.31
C ALA A 135 2.07 -4.71 7.74
N ALA A 136 2.82 -4.83 6.65
CA ALA A 136 3.16 -6.13 6.07
C ALA A 136 4.09 -6.95 6.97
N VAL A 137 5.11 -6.31 7.57
CA VAL A 137 6.07 -6.98 8.47
C VAL A 137 5.40 -7.42 9.77
N GLU A 138 4.56 -6.58 10.36
CA GLU A 138 3.76 -6.93 11.54
C GLU A 138 2.92 -8.19 11.26
N ASN A 139 2.14 -8.21 10.17
CA ASN A 139 1.30 -9.36 9.82
C ASN A 139 2.10 -10.63 9.51
N LEU A 140 3.25 -10.50 8.84
CA LEU A 140 4.15 -11.64 8.60
C LEU A 140 4.72 -12.18 9.92
N TYR A 141 5.13 -11.29 10.81
CA TYR A 141 5.66 -11.64 12.12
C TYR A 141 4.61 -12.40 12.95
N ALA A 142 3.38 -11.91 13.04
CA ALA A 142 2.33 -12.62 13.74
C ALA A 142 1.94 -13.95 13.10
N ARG A 143 1.97 -14.04 11.76
CA ARG A 143 1.75 -15.31 11.06
C ARG A 143 2.82 -16.33 11.39
N TYR A 144 4.08 -15.91 11.45
CA TYR A 144 5.22 -16.78 11.71
C TYR A 144 5.24 -17.28 13.17
N PHE A 145 4.90 -16.43 14.11
CA PHE A 145 4.91 -16.74 15.55
C PHE A 145 3.53 -17.11 16.12
N ASP A 146 2.51 -17.21 15.29
CA ASP A 146 1.13 -17.53 15.67
C ASP A 146 0.56 -16.60 16.76
N LEU A 147 0.74 -15.29 16.56
CA LEU A 147 0.40 -14.26 17.55
C LEU A 147 -1.04 -13.72 17.43
N PHE A 148 -1.84 -14.22 16.50
CA PHE A 148 -3.20 -13.68 16.27
C PHE A 148 -4.18 -13.94 17.42
N GLU A 149 -3.88 -14.89 18.30
CA GLU A 149 -4.67 -15.19 19.50
C GLU A 149 -4.18 -14.44 20.76
N GLN A 150 -3.08 -13.68 20.65
CA GLN A 150 -2.46 -13.01 21.80
C GLN A 150 -3.07 -11.64 22.07
N SER A 151 -3.09 -11.25 23.34
CA SER A 151 -3.74 -10.02 23.81
C SER A 151 -2.92 -8.75 23.59
N GLU A 152 -1.60 -8.85 23.44
CA GLU A 152 -0.72 -7.71 23.19
C GLU A 152 0.25 -8.04 22.06
N ILE A 153 0.07 -7.34 20.94
CA ILE A 153 0.91 -7.50 19.76
C ILE A 153 1.81 -6.27 19.66
N PRO A 154 3.12 -6.45 19.41
CA PRO A 154 4.01 -5.31 19.21
C PRO A 154 3.63 -4.52 17.96
N SER A 155 3.22 -3.27 18.16
CA SER A 155 3.18 -2.25 17.10
C SER A 155 4.62 -1.86 16.75
N LEU A 156 5.01 -1.99 15.49
CA LEU A 156 6.34 -1.60 15.01
C LEU A 156 6.36 -0.13 14.60
N SER A 157 7.55 0.47 14.62
CA SER A 157 7.76 1.90 14.41
C SER A 157 7.89 2.26 12.93
N GLU A 158 6.87 2.89 12.35
CA GLU A 158 6.98 3.58 11.05
C GLU A 158 8.02 4.70 11.11
N GLN A 159 8.12 5.38 12.26
CA GLN A 159 9.01 6.52 12.45
C GLN A 159 10.48 6.11 12.30
N GLN A 160 10.86 4.89 12.71
CA GLN A 160 12.22 4.39 12.46
C GLN A 160 12.55 4.37 10.97
N LEU A 161 11.62 3.89 10.13
CA LEU A 161 11.82 3.90 8.68
C LEU A 161 11.94 5.33 8.16
N VAL A 162 11.01 6.21 8.57
CA VAL A 162 11.02 7.63 8.17
C VAL A 162 12.34 8.31 8.52
N ASP A 163 12.90 8.06 9.70
CA ASP A 163 14.10 8.73 10.20
C ASP A 163 15.41 8.09 9.71
N CYS A 164 15.43 6.77 9.51
CA CYS A 164 16.68 6.02 9.32
C CYS A 164 16.85 5.49 7.90
N ASN A 165 15.77 5.24 7.16
CA ASN A 165 15.86 4.78 5.78
C ASN A 165 15.79 5.98 4.82
N LEU A 166 16.87 6.77 4.80
CA LEU A 166 16.94 8.06 4.10
C LEU A 166 17.55 8.02 2.69
N PHE A 167 17.94 6.85 2.20
CA PHE A 167 18.31 6.68 0.79
C PHE A 167 18.08 5.22 0.38
N PRO A 168 17.45 4.97 -0.78
CA PRO A 168 16.84 5.93 -1.72
C PRO A 168 15.43 6.45 -1.34
N ASN A 169 14.90 6.08 -0.16
CA ASN A 169 13.72 6.73 0.44
C ASN A 169 14.08 8.14 0.95
N ALA A 170 13.11 9.00 1.27
CA ALA A 170 13.40 10.36 1.75
C ALA A 170 12.39 10.88 2.78
N GLY A 171 12.17 10.12 3.85
CA GLY A 171 11.29 10.51 4.95
C GLY A 171 9.89 10.88 4.46
N CYS A 172 9.42 12.09 4.82
CA CYS A 172 8.11 12.61 4.40
C CYS A 172 8.03 13.09 2.95
N ILE A 173 9.15 13.23 2.23
CA ILE A 173 9.14 13.60 0.80
C ILE A 173 8.68 12.40 -0.04
N GLY A 174 8.86 11.18 0.47
CA GLY A 174 8.35 9.99 -0.18
C GLY A 174 9.27 8.79 -0.11
N GLY A 175 8.87 7.77 -0.85
CA GLY A 175 9.60 6.51 -0.86
C GLY A 175 8.87 5.33 -1.48
N ARG A 176 9.52 4.16 -1.46
CA ARG A 176 9.02 2.87 -1.92
C ARG A 176 9.19 1.81 -0.84
N ALA A 177 8.14 1.02 -0.65
CA ALA A 177 8.14 -0.10 0.28
C ALA A 177 9.26 -1.12 0.00
N ILE A 178 9.64 -1.35 -1.27
CA ILE A 178 10.70 -2.30 -1.62
C ILE A 178 12.06 -1.97 -0.96
N TRP A 179 12.40 -0.69 -0.87
CA TRP A 179 13.64 -0.25 -0.24
C TRP A 179 13.56 -0.35 1.28
N ALA A 180 12.38 -0.10 1.85
CA ALA A 180 12.11 -0.24 3.27
C ALA A 180 12.07 -1.72 3.73
N PHE A 181 11.55 -2.63 2.89
CA PHE A 181 11.68 -4.07 3.13
C PHE A 181 13.15 -4.51 3.14
N ASN A 182 13.96 -4.00 2.20
CA ASN A 182 15.40 -4.29 2.20
C ASN A 182 16.10 -3.71 3.44
N TYR A 183 15.75 -2.49 3.87
CA TYR A 183 16.23 -1.94 5.14
C TYR A 183 15.85 -2.85 6.32
N THR A 184 14.57 -3.20 6.43
CA THR A 184 14.04 -4.04 7.51
C THR A 184 14.71 -5.41 7.56
N LYS A 185 14.99 -6.02 6.41
CA LYS A 185 15.73 -7.30 6.33
C LYS A 185 17.14 -7.21 6.93
N ASN A 186 17.82 -6.08 6.76
CA ASN A 186 19.22 -5.92 7.18
C ASN A 186 19.36 -5.36 8.60
N PHE A 187 18.39 -4.57 9.07
CA PHE A 187 18.51 -3.83 10.33
C PHE A 187 17.40 -4.14 11.35
N GLY A 188 16.33 -4.81 10.94
CA GLY A 188 15.13 -5.03 11.76
C GLY A 188 14.30 -3.76 11.96
N LEU A 189 13.22 -3.91 12.75
CA LEU A 189 12.37 -2.81 13.20
C LEU A 189 12.21 -2.85 14.71
N THR A 190 12.18 -1.67 15.34
CA THR A 190 11.83 -1.48 16.74
C THR A 190 10.33 -1.36 16.91
N THR A 191 9.83 -1.60 18.12
CA THR A 191 8.47 -1.26 18.51
C THR A 191 8.30 0.26 18.57
N THR A 192 7.08 0.73 18.31
CA THR A 192 6.72 2.13 18.58
C THR A 192 6.93 2.41 20.08
N ASP A 193 7.66 3.48 20.41
CA ASP A 193 7.70 3.98 21.78
C ASP A 193 6.31 4.58 22.08
N GLN A 194 5.63 4.06 23.11
CA GLN A 194 4.37 4.62 23.60
C GLN A 194 4.61 5.83 24.52
#